data_AF-A0A940SXV9-F1
#
_entry.id   AF-A0A940SXV9-F1
#
_cell.length_a   1.000
_cell.length_b   1.000
_cell.length_c   1.000
_cell.angle_alpha   90.00
_cell.angle_beta   90.00
_cell.angle_gamma   90.00
#
_symmetry.space_group_name_H-M   'P 1'
#
loop_
_entity.id
_entity.type
_entity.pdbx_description
1 polymer ?
#
loop_
_entity_poly.entity_id
_entity_poly.type
_entity_poly.pdbx_seq_one_letter_code
_entity_poly.pdbx_strand_id
1 'polypeptide(L)'
;MKKLRAKGKRYTSIVKVAIAILANLFCKRSVFRDMVVGIQSIRQLIEKRRQKRQIMPLESTLIKLSEKGYQLNDLQRNFLKAYDGIEIGFNSPRAQGYREKLVINASKVAGTVLRYMVEEYEEHTEKKLLIVGEIPEEDMSIYISEDGFFYGCNGDILIDFGDSFERFVYIIINGVEMKLEILD
;
A
#
# COMPACT_ATOMS: atom_id res chain seq x y z
N MET A 1 -0.16 54.22 32.39
CA MET A 1 0.01 53.62 31.04
C MET A 1 0.40 52.12 31.04
N LYS A 2 -0.13 51.26 31.93
CA LYS A 2 0.24 49.81 31.97
C LYS A 2 -0.84 48.83 31.47
N LYS A 3 -2.10 49.26 31.27
CA LYS A 3 -3.21 48.38 30.83
C LYS A 3 -3.31 48.15 29.30
N LEU A 4 -2.62 48.94 28.47
CA LEU A 4 -2.66 48.79 27.00
C LEU A 4 -1.64 47.78 26.44
N ARG A 5 -0.55 47.47 27.17
CA ARG A 5 0.49 46.52 26.72
C ARG A 5 0.10 45.04 26.86
N ALA A 6 -0.82 44.70 27.76
CA ALA A 6 -1.24 43.30 27.99
C ALA A 6 -2.24 42.79 26.93
N LYS A 7 -3.09 43.68 26.37
CA LYS A 7 -4.04 43.32 25.31
C LYS A 7 -3.34 43.04 23.96
N GLY A 8 -2.27 43.78 23.64
CA GLY A 8 -1.49 43.57 22.40
C GLY A 8 -0.71 42.24 22.34
N LYS A 9 -0.28 41.70 23.48
CA LYS A 9 0.39 40.38 23.55
C LYS A 9 -0.58 39.20 23.41
N ARG A 10 -1.81 39.31 23.93
CA ARG A 10 -2.84 38.27 23.73
C ARG A 10 -3.37 38.24 22.30
N TYR A 11 -3.56 39.41 21.67
CA TYR A 11 -4.00 39.50 20.27
C TYR A 11 -2.97 38.90 19.29
N THR A 12 -1.69 39.18 19.49
CA THR A 12 -0.61 38.59 18.67
C THR A 12 -0.47 37.09 18.86
N SER A 13 -0.79 36.55 20.05
CA SER A 13 -0.77 35.10 20.29
C SER A 13 -1.94 34.38 19.61
N ILE A 14 -3.15 34.94 19.65
CA ILE A 14 -4.35 34.34 19.02
C ILE A 14 -4.22 34.36 17.49
N VAL A 15 -3.72 35.45 16.91
CA VAL A 15 -3.50 35.57 15.47
C VAL A 15 -2.44 34.57 14.99
N LYS A 16 -1.36 34.35 15.76
CA LYS A 16 -0.35 33.33 15.44
C LYS A 16 -0.90 31.90 15.46
N VAL A 17 -1.75 31.58 16.45
CA VAL A 17 -2.41 30.27 16.52
C VAL A 17 -3.40 30.08 15.36
N ALA A 18 -4.19 31.10 15.02
CA ALA A 18 -5.10 31.04 13.89
C ALA A 18 -4.37 30.89 12.55
N ILE A 19 -3.25 31.59 12.34
CA ILE A 19 -2.40 31.43 11.15
C ILE A 19 -1.79 30.03 11.10
N ALA A 20 -1.31 29.48 12.22
CA ALA A 20 -0.76 28.13 12.27
C ALA A 20 -1.81 27.05 11.97
N ILE A 21 -3.05 27.21 12.48
CA ILE A 21 -4.18 26.31 12.17
C ILE A 21 -4.57 26.42 10.70
N LEU A 22 -4.68 27.65 10.16
CA LEU A 22 -5.00 27.88 8.75
C LEU A 22 -3.89 27.35 7.83
N ALA A 23 -2.62 27.52 8.18
CA ALA A 23 -1.48 26.98 7.45
C ALA A 23 -1.46 25.44 7.49
N ASN A 24 -1.76 24.82 8.64
CA ASN A 24 -1.90 23.36 8.74
C ASN A 24 -3.10 22.84 7.92
N LEU A 25 -4.23 23.54 7.94
CA LEU A 25 -5.40 23.19 7.14
C LEU A 25 -5.11 23.34 5.64
N PHE A 26 -4.40 24.40 5.22
CA PHE A 26 -3.99 24.59 3.83
C PHE A 26 -2.96 23.56 3.38
N CYS A 27 -1.97 23.26 4.22
CA CYS A 27 -0.96 22.23 3.96
C CYS A 27 -1.62 20.86 3.83
N LYS A 28 -2.51 20.49 4.77
CA LYS A 28 -3.31 19.25 4.67
C LYS A 28 -4.17 19.23 3.41
N ARG A 29 -4.74 20.37 2.99
CA ARG A 29 -5.55 20.46 1.76
C ARG A 29 -4.70 20.32 0.49
N SER A 30 -3.48 20.86 0.48
CA SER A 30 -2.53 20.71 -0.64
C SER A 30 -2.06 19.27 -0.77
N VAL A 31 -1.59 18.68 0.33
CA VAL A 31 -1.16 17.27 0.38
C VAL A 31 -2.30 16.33 -0.01
N PHE A 32 -3.52 16.59 0.48
CA PHE A 32 -4.70 15.82 0.09
C PHE A 32 -5.03 15.98 -1.39
N ARG A 33 -4.89 17.18 -1.95
CA ARG A 33 -5.11 17.43 -3.38
C ARG A 33 -4.07 16.73 -4.25
N ASP A 34 -2.79 16.79 -3.87
CA ASP A 34 -1.68 16.15 -4.58
C ASP A 34 -1.81 14.63 -4.53
N MET A 35 -2.26 14.08 -3.39
CA MET A 35 -2.60 12.67 -3.23
C MET A 35 -3.78 12.27 -4.14
N VAL A 36 -4.85 13.07 -4.20
CA VAL A 36 -6.02 12.76 -5.06
C VAL A 36 -5.65 12.77 -6.55
N VAL A 37 -4.86 13.76 -7.00
CA VAL A 37 -4.37 13.84 -8.39
C VAL A 37 -3.39 12.71 -8.69
N GLY A 38 -2.54 12.37 -7.72
CA GLY A 38 -1.65 11.21 -7.78
C GLY A 38 -2.42 9.91 -7.96
N ILE A 39 -3.45 9.65 -7.14
CA ILE A 39 -4.27 8.44 -7.22
C ILE A 39 -5.01 8.33 -8.56
N GLN A 40 -5.49 9.44 -9.15
CA GLN A 40 -6.09 9.40 -10.49
C GLN A 40 -5.08 8.96 -11.57
N SER A 41 -3.84 9.44 -11.46
CA SER A 41 -2.75 9.03 -12.36
C SER A 41 -2.37 7.56 -12.17
N ILE A 42 -2.38 7.08 -10.92
CA ILE A 42 -2.15 5.66 -10.58
C ILE A 42 -3.26 4.77 -11.14
N ARG A 43 -4.53 5.17 -11.04
CA ARG A 43 -5.65 4.42 -11.65
C ARG A 43 -5.47 4.21 -13.15
N GLN A 44 -5.09 5.27 -13.86
CA GLN A 44 -4.82 5.18 -15.30
C GLN A 44 -3.64 4.25 -15.61
N LEU A 45 -2.59 4.31 -14.79
CA LEU A 45 -1.45 3.41 -14.89
C LEU A 45 -1.87 1.95 -14.70
N ILE A 46 -2.59 1.64 -13.62
CA ILE A 46 -3.09 0.29 -13.33
C ILE A 46 -3.96 -0.21 -14.47
N GLU A 47 -4.90 0.61 -14.97
CA GLU A 47 -5.77 0.22 -16.07
C GLU A 47 -5.00 -0.09 -17.36
N LYS A 48 -4.03 0.76 -17.70
CA LYS A 48 -3.14 0.54 -18.84
C LYS A 48 -2.34 -0.75 -18.71
N ARG A 49 -1.91 -1.11 -17.50
CA ARG A 49 -1.19 -2.37 -17.24
C ARG A 49 -2.12 -3.57 -17.27
N ARG A 50 -3.35 -3.44 -16.75
CA ARG A 50 -4.39 -4.46 -16.82
C ARG A 50 -4.72 -4.86 -18.26
N GLN A 51 -4.78 -3.90 -19.17
CA GLN A 51 -5.00 -4.17 -20.60
C GLN A 51 -3.84 -4.91 -21.28
N LYS A 52 -2.63 -4.80 -20.72
CA LYS A 52 -1.40 -5.43 -21.26
C LYS A 52 -0.95 -6.65 -20.48
N ARG A 53 -1.73 -7.07 -19.48
CA ARG A 53 -1.35 -8.16 -18.58
C ARG A 53 -1.28 -9.49 -19.31
N GLN A 54 -0.47 -10.39 -18.80
CA GLN A 54 -0.58 -11.79 -19.17
C GLN A 54 -1.87 -12.34 -18.56
N ILE A 55 -2.81 -12.75 -19.41
CA ILE A 55 -4.05 -13.37 -18.91
C ILE A 55 -3.70 -14.77 -18.40
N MET A 56 -3.71 -14.92 -17.08
CA MET A 56 -3.59 -16.22 -16.44
C MET A 56 -4.98 -16.82 -16.24
N PRO A 57 -5.18 -18.12 -16.50
CA PRO A 57 -6.42 -18.79 -16.17
C PRO A 57 -6.65 -18.76 -14.66
N LEU A 58 -7.64 -17.98 -14.21
CA LEU A 58 -7.93 -17.78 -12.79
C LEU A 58 -8.07 -19.12 -12.05
N GLU A 59 -8.76 -20.10 -12.65
CA GLU A 59 -8.94 -21.43 -12.06
C GLU A 59 -7.61 -22.13 -11.75
N SER A 60 -6.61 -21.99 -12.62
CA SER A 60 -5.28 -22.58 -12.36
C SER A 60 -4.59 -21.89 -11.19
N THR A 61 -4.71 -20.57 -11.08
CA THR A 61 -4.21 -19.81 -9.93
C THR A 61 -4.92 -20.25 -8.63
N LEU A 62 -6.25 -20.40 -8.67
CA LEU A 62 -7.05 -20.80 -7.52
C LEU A 62 -6.72 -22.22 -7.03
N ILE A 63 -6.54 -23.18 -7.93
CA ILE A 63 -6.15 -24.55 -7.58
C ILE A 63 -4.81 -24.54 -6.85
N LYS A 64 -3.79 -23.86 -7.39
CA LYS A 64 -2.47 -23.80 -6.77
C LYS A 64 -2.49 -23.14 -5.40
N LEU A 65 -3.26 -22.05 -5.24
CA LEU A 65 -3.42 -21.40 -3.94
C LEU A 65 -4.10 -22.34 -2.93
N SER A 66 -5.11 -23.08 -3.37
CA SER A 66 -5.76 -24.10 -2.53
C SER A 66 -4.81 -25.22 -2.13
N GLU A 67 -3.95 -25.71 -3.05
CA GLU A 67 -2.92 -26.72 -2.75
C GLU A 67 -1.88 -26.22 -1.73
N LYS A 68 -1.69 -24.89 -1.65
CA LYS A 68 -0.83 -24.23 -0.68
C LYS A 68 -1.53 -23.89 0.64
N GLY A 69 -2.80 -24.27 0.79
CA GLY A 69 -3.57 -24.07 2.02
C GLY A 69 -4.19 -22.69 2.17
N TYR A 70 -4.26 -21.88 1.11
CA TYR A 70 -4.97 -20.61 1.13
C TYR A 70 -6.48 -20.82 1.00
N GLN A 71 -7.24 -20.09 1.80
CA GLN A 71 -8.70 -20.01 1.69
C GLN A 71 -9.07 -18.62 1.21
N LEU A 72 -9.76 -18.56 0.07
CA LEU A 72 -10.09 -17.29 -0.59
C LEU A 72 -11.57 -16.99 -0.50
N ASN A 73 -11.88 -15.76 -0.08
CA ASN A 73 -13.23 -15.20 -0.17
C ASN A 73 -13.47 -14.50 -1.52
N ASP A 74 -14.69 -13.98 -1.71
CA ASP A 74 -15.08 -13.34 -2.97
C ASP A 74 -14.32 -12.06 -3.27
N LEU A 75 -13.95 -11.28 -2.24
CA LEU A 75 -13.17 -10.06 -2.41
C LEU A 75 -11.81 -10.38 -3.03
N GLN A 76 -11.12 -11.36 -2.45
CA GLN A 76 -9.81 -11.80 -2.89
C GLN A 76 -9.86 -12.44 -4.29
N ARG A 77 -10.90 -13.25 -4.58
CA ARG A 77 -11.13 -13.81 -5.93
C ARG A 77 -11.35 -12.71 -6.97
N ASN A 78 -12.15 -11.71 -6.64
CA ASN A 78 -12.41 -10.58 -7.52
C ASN A 78 -11.16 -9.74 -7.76
N PHE A 79 -10.32 -9.57 -6.73
CA PHE A 79 -9.02 -8.92 -6.87
C PHE A 79 -8.13 -9.68 -7.87
N LEU A 80 -7.95 -10.99 -7.70
CA LEU A 80 -7.14 -11.80 -8.64
C LEU A 80 -7.70 -11.74 -10.06
N LYS A 81 -9.01 -11.89 -10.22
CA LYS A 81 -9.67 -11.77 -11.54
C LYS A 81 -9.35 -10.43 -12.22
N ALA A 82 -9.33 -9.35 -11.45
CA ALA A 82 -9.09 -8.00 -11.94
C ALA A 82 -7.61 -7.67 -12.19
N TYR A 83 -6.69 -8.19 -11.37
CA TYR A 83 -5.31 -7.69 -11.31
C TYR A 83 -4.21 -8.74 -11.45
N ASP A 84 -4.52 -10.03 -11.38
CA ASP A 84 -3.51 -11.09 -11.57
C ASP A 84 -2.88 -10.98 -12.97
N GLY A 85 -1.55 -11.14 -13.03
CA GLY A 85 -0.72 -10.95 -14.22
C GLY A 85 -0.26 -9.51 -14.50
N ILE A 86 -0.58 -8.54 -13.64
CA ILE A 86 -0.13 -7.15 -13.81
C ILE A 86 1.33 -6.99 -13.39
N GLU A 87 2.09 -6.25 -14.21
CA GLU A 87 3.42 -5.75 -13.86
C GLU A 87 3.48 -4.23 -13.95
N ILE A 88 3.98 -3.59 -12.88
CA ILE A 88 4.18 -2.14 -12.79
C ILE A 88 5.65 -1.86 -12.47
N GLY A 89 6.41 -1.44 -13.46
CA GLY A 89 7.77 -0.96 -13.26
C GLY A 89 7.81 0.53 -12.93
N PHE A 90 8.61 0.91 -11.93
CA PHE A 90 8.79 2.28 -11.46
C PHE A 90 10.27 2.56 -11.13
N ASN A 91 10.62 3.84 -10.96
CA ASN A 91 11.95 4.19 -10.49
C ASN A 91 11.98 4.03 -8.97
N SER A 92 13.05 3.47 -8.43
CA SER A 92 13.20 3.31 -6.99
C SER A 92 13.13 4.69 -6.33
N PRO A 93 12.21 4.91 -5.37
CA PRO A 93 12.18 6.16 -4.61
C PRO A 93 13.33 6.23 -3.60
N ARG A 94 13.99 5.09 -3.30
CA ARG A 94 15.05 4.97 -2.31
C ARG A 94 16.45 4.96 -2.93
N ALA A 95 16.58 4.55 -4.20
CA ALA A 95 17.86 4.44 -4.88
C ALA A 95 17.84 5.08 -6.29
N GLN A 96 18.49 6.24 -6.43
CA GLN A 96 18.52 6.97 -7.69
C GLN A 96 19.16 6.14 -8.82
N GLY A 97 18.48 6.06 -9.97
CA GLY A 97 18.93 5.32 -11.15
C GLY A 97 18.55 3.84 -11.15
N TYR A 98 18.00 3.32 -10.05
CA TYR A 98 17.48 1.97 -9.96
C TYR A 98 16.00 1.92 -10.34
N ARG A 99 15.58 0.76 -10.85
CA ARG A 99 14.20 0.48 -11.20
C ARG A 99 13.71 -0.71 -10.39
N GLU A 100 12.48 -0.61 -9.92
CA GLU A 100 11.79 -1.66 -9.19
C GLU A 100 10.57 -2.11 -9.99
N LYS A 101 10.04 -3.28 -9.64
CA LYS A 101 8.83 -3.80 -10.26
C LYS A 101 7.88 -4.39 -9.22
N LEU A 102 6.65 -3.90 -9.21
CA LEU A 102 5.53 -4.62 -8.61
C LEU A 102 5.01 -5.67 -9.59
N VAL A 103 4.95 -6.93 -9.15
CA VAL A 103 4.41 -8.04 -9.92
C VAL A 103 3.23 -8.64 -9.15
N ILE A 104 2.03 -8.60 -9.72
CA ILE A 104 0.87 -9.33 -9.21
C ILE A 104 0.78 -10.66 -9.95
N ASN A 105 1.19 -11.73 -9.29
CA ASN A 105 1.15 -13.09 -9.82
C ASN A 105 1.06 -14.09 -8.67
N ALA A 106 -0.16 -14.29 -8.17
CA ALA A 106 -0.39 -15.08 -6.95
C ALA A 106 0.10 -16.52 -7.12
N SER A 107 -0.10 -17.12 -8.30
CA SER A 107 0.35 -18.49 -8.59
C SER A 107 1.87 -18.63 -8.49
N LYS A 108 2.63 -17.63 -8.92
CA LYS A 108 4.09 -17.68 -8.91
C LYS A 108 4.63 -17.55 -7.49
N VAL A 109 4.17 -16.54 -6.77
CA VAL A 109 4.65 -16.23 -5.41
C VAL A 109 4.21 -17.24 -4.37
N ALA A 110 3.04 -17.87 -4.54
CA ALA A 110 2.62 -19.00 -3.69
C ALA A 110 3.55 -20.23 -3.82
N GLY A 111 4.37 -20.29 -4.87
CA GLY A 111 5.40 -21.30 -5.05
C GLY A 111 6.69 -21.03 -4.25
N THR A 112 6.95 -19.78 -3.88
CA THR A 112 8.22 -19.35 -3.26
C THR A 112 8.08 -19.11 -1.76
N VAL A 113 6.92 -18.67 -1.29
CA VAL A 113 6.68 -18.42 0.13
C VAL A 113 6.14 -19.67 0.83
N LEU A 114 6.76 -20.02 1.96
CA LEU A 114 6.34 -21.13 2.81
C LEU A 114 5.12 -20.73 3.64
N ARG A 115 4.14 -21.63 3.77
CA ARG A 115 2.85 -21.33 4.41
C ARG A 115 2.99 -20.88 5.86
N TYR A 116 3.92 -21.44 6.63
CA TYR A 116 4.13 -21.11 8.04
C TYR A 116 4.54 -19.65 8.24
N MET A 117 5.34 -19.06 7.34
CA MET A 117 5.70 -17.63 7.42
C MET A 117 4.46 -16.75 7.28
N VAL A 118 3.49 -17.20 6.48
CA VAL A 118 2.21 -16.49 6.33
C VAL A 118 1.33 -16.69 7.57
N GLU A 119 1.39 -17.85 8.22
CA GLU A 119 0.65 -18.09 9.47
C GLU A 119 1.09 -17.14 10.58
N GLU A 120 2.39 -16.87 10.70
CA GLU A 120 2.93 -15.86 11.63
C GLU A 120 2.34 -14.45 11.35
N TYR A 121 2.25 -14.06 10.07
CA TYR A 121 1.60 -12.79 9.68
C TYR A 121 0.10 -12.78 9.99
N GLU A 122 -0.60 -13.90 9.78
CA GLU A 122 -2.03 -14.04 10.09
C GLU A 122 -2.29 -13.98 11.59
N GLU A 123 -1.41 -14.57 12.41
CA GLU A 123 -1.48 -14.51 13.87
C GLU A 123 -1.29 -13.08 14.38
N HIS A 124 -0.29 -12.36 13.87
CA HIS A 124 -0.03 -10.96 14.26
C HIS A 124 -1.16 -10.01 13.83
N THR A 125 -1.70 -10.20 12.62
CA THR A 125 -2.76 -9.32 12.08
C THR A 125 -4.16 -9.73 12.50
N GLU A 126 -4.33 -10.91 13.11
CA GLU A 126 -5.63 -11.54 13.40
C GLU A 126 -6.53 -11.68 12.15
N LYS A 127 -5.93 -11.80 10.96
CA LYS A 127 -6.64 -11.83 9.66
C LYS A 127 -6.11 -12.93 8.77
N LYS A 128 -6.99 -13.52 7.95
CA LYS A 128 -6.53 -14.42 6.87
C LYS A 128 -5.91 -13.64 5.73
N LEU A 129 -4.70 -14.04 5.32
CA LEU A 129 -3.90 -13.35 4.32
C LEU A 129 -3.75 -14.20 3.07
N LEU A 130 -3.94 -13.56 1.92
CA LEU A 130 -3.68 -14.16 0.63
C LEU A 130 -2.47 -13.49 0.00
N ILE A 131 -1.45 -14.29 -0.34
CA ILE A 131 -0.33 -13.78 -1.14
C ILE A 131 -0.79 -13.50 -2.57
N VAL A 132 -0.49 -12.30 -3.08
CA VAL A 132 -0.96 -11.84 -4.40
C VAL A 132 0.16 -11.38 -5.32
N GLY A 133 1.32 -11.04 -4.77
CA GLY A 133 2.41 -10.51 -5.59
C GLY A 133 3.70 -10.31 -4.81
N GLU A 134 4.63 -9.63 -5.45
CA GLU A 134 5.95 -9.33 -4.90
C GLU A 134 6.51 -8.03 -5.50
N ILE A 135 7.44 -7.41 -4.77
CA ILE A 135 8.43 -6.45 -5.29
C ILE A 135 9.79 -7.13 -5.15
N PRO A 136 10.28 -7.83 -6.19
CA PRO A 136 11.45 -8.69 -6.09
C PRO A 136 12.71 -7.97 -5.64
N GLU A 137 12.90 -6.72 -6.07
CA GLU A 137 14.09 -5.93 -5.74
C GLU A 137 14.17 -5.56 -4.25
N GLU A 138 13.05 -5.62 -3.53
CA GLU A 138 12.93 -5.30 -2.10
C GLU A 138 12.71 -6.57 -1.26
N ASP A 139 12.81 -7.77 -1.86
CA ASP A 139 12.46 -9.07 -1.25
C ASP A 139 11.12 -9.02 -0.49
N MET A 140 10.15 -8.29 -1.06
CA MET A 140 8.89 -7.98 -0.40
C MET A 140 7.76 -8.78 -1.04
N SER A 141 7.12 -9.62 -0.25
CA SER A 141 5.88 -10.30 -0.62
C SER A 141 4.67 -9.42 -0.33
N ILE A 142 3.68 -9.43 -1.21
CA ILE A 142 2.47 -8.61 -1.11
C ILE A 142 1.27 -9.50 -0.82
N TYR A 143 0.49 -9.11 0.17
CA TYR A 143 -0.69 -9.82 0.64
C TYR A 143 -1.93 -8.94 0.59
N ILE A 144 -3.08 -9.57 0.46
CA ILE A 144 -4.39 -8.96 0.69
C ILE A 144 -5.12 -9.78 1.76
N SER A 145 -5.60 -9.14 2.80
CA SER A 145 -6.41 -9.80 3.82
C SER A 145 -7.83 -10.09 3.32
N GLU A 146 -8.57 -10.88 4.09
CA GLU A 146 -9.98 -11.18 3.82
C GLU A 146 -10.88 -9.94 3.83
N ASP A 147 -10.54 -8.89 4.58
CA ASP A 147 -11.26 -7.61 4.62
C ASP A 147 -10.73 -6.57 3.61
N GLY A 148 -9.76 -6.95 2.77
CA GLY A 148 -9.28 -6.12 1.65
C GLY A 148 -8.13 -5.16 1.96
N PHE A 149 -7.49 -5.29 3.13
CA PHE A 149 -6.27 -4.54 3.47
C PHE A 149 -5.05 -5.15 2.75
N PHE A 150 -4.16 -4.28 2.30
CA PHE A 150 -2.92 -4.66 1.63
C PHE A 150 -1.77 -4.62 2.63
N TYR A 151 -0.98 -5.69 2.62
CA TYR A 151 0.22 -5.80 3.43
C TYR A 151 1.43 -6.10 2.56
N GLY A 152 2.58 -5.57 2.95
CA GLY A 152 3.88 -6.00 2.43
C GLY A 152 4.70 -6.59 3.54
N CYS A 153 5.32 -7.74 3.28
CA CYS A 153 6.17 -8.41 4.24
C CYS A 153 7.55 -8.70 3.65
N ASN A 154 8.59 -8.52 4.46
CA ASN A 154 9.96 -8.92 4.17
C ASN A 154 10.56 -9.46 5.48
N GLY A 155 10.75 -10.79 5.55
CA GLY A 155 11.16 -11.47 6.79
C GLY A 155 10.20 -11.14 7.94
N ASP A 156 10.75 -10.60 9.02
CA ASP A 156 10.00 -10.26 10.25
C ASP A 156 9.38 -8.86 10.18
N ILE A 157 9.41 -8.18 9.03
CA ILE A 157 8.84 -6.84 8.85
C ILE A 157 7.49 -6.95 8.15
N LEU A 158 6.48 -6.32 8.73
CA LEU A 158 5.14 -6.16 8.18
C LEU A 158 4.79 -4.67 8.00
N ILE A 159 4.17 -4.34 6.86
CA ILE A 159 3.75 -2.98 6.51
C ILE A 159 2.28 -3.01 6.10
N ASP A 160 1.43 -2.25 6.80
CA ASP A 160 0.02 -2.02 6.42
C ASP A 160 -0.10 -0.84 5.44
N PHE A 161 -0.59 -1.11 4.23
CA PHE A 161 -0.81 -0.11 3.18
C PHE A 161 -2.26 0.39 3.09
N GLY A 162 -3.18 -0.17 3.89
CA GLY A 162 -4.60 0.14 3.90
C GLY A 162 -5.41 -0.65 2.88
N ASP A 163 -6.64 -0.21 2.65
CA ASP A 163 -7.72 -0.94 1.97
C ASP A 163 -7.89 -0.64 0.47
N SER A 164 -6.92 0.03 -0.16
CA SER A 164 -7.00 0.43 -1.56
C SER A 164 -5.76 0.03 -2.33
N PHE A 165 -5.97 -0.73 -3.40
CA PHE A 165 -4.89 -1.12 -4.30
C PHE A 165 -4.20 0.10 -4.93
N GLU A 166 -4.95 1.12 -5.32
CA GLU A 166 -4.37 2.33 -5.91
C GLU A 166 -3.60 3.16 -4.89
N ARG A 167 -4.04 3.16 -3.63
CA ARG A 167 -3.29 3.78 -2.53
C ARG A 167 -1.98 3.03 -2.28
N PHE A 168 -2.04 1.70 -2.23
CA PHE A 168 -0.85 0.84 -2.14
C PHE A 168 0.14 1.15 -3.28
N VAL A 169 -0.32 1.13 -4.53
CA VAL A 169 0.53 1.43 -5.69
C VAL A 169 1.07 2.87 -5.65
N TYR A 170 0.28 3.83 -5.18
CA TYR A 170 0.74 5.20 -4.99
C TYR A 170 1.88 5.28 -3.96
N ILE A 171 1.72 4.61 -2.81
CA ILE A 171 2.70 4.61 -1.72
C ILE A 171 4.04 4.04 -2.20
N ILE A 172 4.03 2.88 -2.85
CA ILE A 172 5.28 2.23 -3.30
C ILE A 172 5.99 3.06 -4.38
N ILE A 173 5.26 3.63 -5.35
CA ILE A 173 5.86 4.39 -6.46
C ILE A 173 6.47 5.70 -5.97
N ASN A 174 5.85 6.33 -4.97
CA ASN A 174 6.29 7.63 -4.47
C ASN A 174 7.16 7.54 -3.21
N GLY A 175 7.42 6.33 -2.70
CA GLY A 175 8.22 6.13 -1.48
C GLY A 175 7.62 6.81 -0.26
N VAL A 176 6.29 6.79 -0.13
CA VAL A 176 5.63 7.38 1.04
C VAL A 176 6.04 6.58 2.28
N GLU A 177 6.53 7.28 3.31
CA GLU A 177 6.93 6.64 4.56
C GLU A 177 5.73 5.97 5.24
N MET A 178 5.93 4.72 5.64
CA MET A 178 4.94 3.89 6.32
C MET A 178 5.50 3.42 7.67
N LYS A 179 4.60 3.15 8.61
CA LYS A 179 4.98 2.54 9.88
C LYS A 179 5.36 1.07 9.61
N LEU A 180 6.54 0.69 10.05
CA LEU A 180 7.00 -0.70 10.04
C LEU A 180 6.60 -1.36 11.36
N GLU A 181 6.16 -2.60 11.28
CA GLU A 181 5.94 -3.46 12.44
C GLU A 181 6.92 -4.62 12.37
N ILE A 182 7.66 -4.83 13.46
CA ILE A 182 8.58 -5.95 13.61
C ILE A 182 7.82 -7.04 14.35
N LEU A 183 7.85 -8.24 13.81
CA LEU A 183 7.27 -9.44 14.39
C LEU A 183 8.28 -10.04 15.37
N ASP A 184 7.80 -10.44 16.54
CA ASP A 184 8.61 -11.01 17.63
C ASP A 184 8.58 -12.54 17.63
#